data_AF-A0A7S0ZQU5-F1
#
_entry.id   AF-A0A7S0ZQU5-F1
#
_cell.length_a   1.000
_cell.length_b   1.000
_cell.length_c   1.000
_cell.angle_alpha   90.00
_cell.angle_beta   90.00
_cell.angle_gamma   90.00
#
_symmetry.space_group_name_H-M   'P 1'
#
loop_
_entity.id
_entity.type
_entity.pdbx_description
1 polymer ?
#
loop_
_entity_poly.entity_id
_entity_poly.type
_entity_poly.pdbx_seq_one_letter_code
_entity_poly.pdbx_strand_id
1 'polypeptide(L)'
;LAELAVGRMAQPPSLWDALVPDGRLKGTISREHFKLFRKDQSIGLLCNSLNGLQLNGSFVRQGGERRLQHGDTIAFAASTDTGPTHLPRKPFVVFTVELPDGPHREVHSRPPDGTSPGKWHNSDIITGTSPLDAIFCLEVHGENVRSDLMSEARQFYFCADGVTPPALRVGRYYQQTFWRRVLNPNFYALGSWAFVANDHFEIISQRRAVSVEGSEWTSRLRVLSSAGLAVNYTTMLVAGDEHLLSPSDTLTVDAPSCGSGGPRGLHFTFIPFELALDSPLVEDNGFGPSTLEASTSSSQSSAIAMPVRTVGALMAPVQLAEPEDQTPHGSGGAAATRKFNSIEDTDLADVDDLFARTGFES
;
A
#
# COMPACT_ATOMS: atom_id res chain seq x y z
N LEU A 1 20.08 29.52 9.29
CA LEU A 1 19.12 28.40 9.19
C LEU A 1 19.52 27.60 7.97
N ALA A 2 19.65 26.28 8.08
CA ALA A 2 19.93 25.45 6.91
C ALA A 2 18.64 25.31 6.09
N GLU A 3 18.72 25.62 4.81
CA GLU A 3 17.61 25.58 3.86
C GLU A 3 18.04 24.86 2.59
N LEU A 4 17.14 24.05 2.04
CA LEU A 4 17.30 23.38 0.75
C LEU A 4 16.11 23.74 -0.14
N ALA A 5 16.35 24.50 -1.20
CA ALA A 5 15.36 24.75 -2.24
C ALA A 5 15.36 23.62 -3.26
N VAL A 6 14.18 23.20 -3.72
CA VAL A 6 13.99 22.19 -4.77
C VAL A 6 13.15 22.78 -5.88
N GLY A 7 13.63 22.74 -7.11
CA GLY A 7 12.95 23.25 -8.29
C GLY A 7 13.85 23.30 -9.52
N ARG A 8 13.28 23.69 -10.67
CA ARG A 8 13.99 23.61 -11.96
C ARG A 8 15.24 24.50 -12.08
N MET A 9 15.37 25.51 -11.21
CA MET A 9 16.54 26.38 -11.15
C MET A 9 17.44 26.09 -9.94
N ALA A 10 16.93 25.37 -8.93
CA ALA A 10 17.69 25.02 -7.73
C ALA A 10 18.57 23.78 -7.92
N GLN A 11 18.24 22.93 -8.89
CA GLN A 11 19.03 21.74 -9.27
C GLN A 11 19.47 21.81 -10.73
N PRO A 12 20.57 21.12 -11.12
CA PRO A 12 21.03 21.06 -12.50
C PRO A 12 19.93 20.58 -13.46
N PRO A 13 19.82 21.14 -14.68
CA PRO A 13 18.83 20.71 -15.66
C PRO A 13 18.86 19.20 -15.97
N SER A 14 20.05 18.61 -16.01
CA SER A 14 20.25 17.18 -16.28
C SER A 14 19.52 16.26 -15.31
N LEU A 15 19.34 16.67 -14.05
CA LEU A 15 18.53 15.93 -13.08
C LEU A 15 17.08 15.84 -13.53
N TRP A 16 16.51 16.96 -13.95
CA TRP A 16 15.12 17.03 -14.39
C TRP A 16 14.91 16.39 -15.76
N ASP A 17 15.92 16.42 -16.64
CA ASP A 17 15.89 15.69 -17.90
C ASP A 17 15.81 14.17 -17.68
N ALA A 18 16.53 13.66 -16.67
CA ALA A 18 16.50 12.25 -16.31
C ALA A 18 15.22 11.85 -15.57
N LEU A 19 14.75 12.67 -14.62
CA LEU A 19 13.57 12.36 -13.80
C LEU A 19 12.24 12.61 -14.52
N VAL A 20 12.19 13.62 -15.40
CA VAL A 20 10.97 14.05 -16.11
C VAL A 20 11.27 14.22 -17.60
N PRO A 21 11.29 13.11 -18.37
CA PRO A 21 11.58 13.17 -19.81
C PRO A 21 10.56 14.00 -20.60
N ASP A 22 9.31 14.05 -20.14
CA ASP A 22 8.27 14.88 -20.74
C ASP A 22 8.51 16.37 -20.47
N GLY A 23 8.92 17.10 -21.52
CA GLY A 23 9.16 18.54 -21.47
C GLY A 23 7.93 19.35 -21.03
N ARG A 24 6.71 18.88 -21.29
CA ARG A 24 5.48 19.55 -20.85
C ARG A 24 5.36 19.54 -19.33
N LEU A 25 5.62 18.38 -18.70
CA LEU A 25 5.59 18.23 -17.25
C LEU A 25 6.75 18.98 -16.58
N LYS A 26 7.92 18.99 -17.20
CA LYS A 26 9.08 19.76 -16.73
C LYS A 26 8.79 21.26 -16.65
N GLY A 27 8.05 21.80 -17.63
CA GLY A 27 7.58 23.19 -17.61
C GLY A 27 6.69 23.55 -16.42
N THR A 28 6.06 22.56 -15.78
CA THR A 28 5.21 22.74 -14.60
C THR A 28 6.01 22.82 -13.29
N ILE A 29 7.30 22.51 -13.30
CA ILE A 29 8.15 22.62 -12.13
C ILE A 29 8.54 24.09 -11.95
N SER A 30 8.15 24.73 -10.85
CA SER A 30 8.57 26.10 -10.55
C SER A 30 10.10 26.21 -10.34
N ARG A 31 10.64 27.42 -10.51
CA ARG A 31 12.09 27.70 -10.36
C ARG A 31 12.60 27.22 -9.00
N GLU A 32 11.85 27.57 -7.96
CA GLU A 32 11.90 26.99 -6.61
C GLU A 32 10.49 26.46 -6.32
N HIS A 33 10.31 25.15 -6.42
CA HIS A 33 9.02 24.48 -6.25
C HIS A 33 8.62 24.37 -4.78
N PHE A 34 9.57 23.97 -3.94
CA PHE A 34 9.41 23.95 -2.49
C PHE A 34 10.75 24.19 -1.81
N LYS A 35 10.69 24.51 -0.52
CA LYS A 35 11.86 24.68 0.34
C LYS A 35 11.72 23.76 1.54
N LEU A 36 12.81 23.10 1.89
CA LEU A 36 12.97 22.44 3.17
C LEU A 36 13.78 23.35 4.08
N PHE A 37 13.32 23.55 5.30
CA PHE A 37 14.04 24.35 6.28
C PHE A 37 14.02 23.67 7.62
N ARG A 38 15.10 23.81 8.38
CA ARG A 38 15.14 23.31 9.76
C ARG A 38 14.54 24.35 10.70
N LYS A 39 13.50 23.96 11.45
CA LYS A 39 12.90 24.74 12.53
C LYS A 39 13.01 23.93 13.82
N ASP A 40 13.88 24.39 14.71
CA ASP A 40 14.27 23.69 15.94
C ASP A 40 14.83 22.27 15.65
N GLN A 41 14.13 21.24 16.15
CA GLN A 41 14.44 19.82 15.94
C GLN A 41 13.59 19.18 14.83
N SER A 42 12.83 19.98 14.08
CA SER A 42 11.96 19.51 13.01
C SER A 42 12.38 20.07 11.65
N ILE A 43 12.01 19.35 10.59
CA ILE A 43 12.15 19.84 9.22
C ILE A 43 10.77 20.29 8.76
N GLY A 44 10.69 21.54 8.30
CA GLY A 44 9.53 22.12 7.66
C GLY A 44 9.65 22.05 6.15
N LEU A 45 8.50 21.97 5.49
CA LEU A 45 8.29 22.10 4.06
C LEU A 45 7.49 23.39 3.83
N LEU A 46 7.99 24.26 2.95
CA LEU A 46 7.27 25.42 2.45
C LEU A 46 7.03 25.22 0.94
N CYS A 47 5.77 25.24 0.51
CA CYS A 47 5.42 25.17 -0.90
C CYS A 47 5.54 26.56 -1.55
N ASN A 48 6.44 26.71 -2.52
CA ASN A 48 6.61 27.96 -3.29
C ASN A 48 5.96 27.90 -4.68
N SER A 49 5.55 26.70 -5.10
CA SER A 49 4.99 26.44 -6.42
C SER A 49 3.58 26.98 -6.57
N LEU A 50 3.33 27.68 -7.68
CA LEU A 50 1.98 28.07 -8.12
C LEU A 50 1.10 26.85 -8.42
N ASN A 51 1.69 25.75 -8.88
CA ASN A 51 0.99 24.50 -9.17
C ASN A 51 0.70 23.68 -7.91
N GLY A 52 1.20 24.11 -6.74
CA GLY A 52 1.16 23.35 -5.49
C GLY A 52 1.99 22.07 -5.54
N LEU A 53 1.81 21.23 -4.53
CA LEU A 53 2.37 19.88 -4.45
C LEU A 53 1.43 18.98 -3.63
N GLN A 54 1.68 17.68 -3.61
CA GLN A 54 1.02 16.75 -2.69
C GLN A 54 1.99 16.31 -1.59
N LEU A 55 1.55 16.32 -0.34
CA LEU A 55 2.25 15.75 0.81
C LEU A 55 1.39 14.62 1.38
N ASN A 56 1.88 13.38 1.32
CA ASN A 56 1.13 12.18 1.76
C ASN A 56 -0.29 12.12 1.13
N GLY A 57 -0.40 12.43 -0.16
CA GLY A 57 -1.66 12.51 -0.90
C GLY A 57 -2.50 13.78 -0.65
N SER A 58 -2.17 14.61 0.35
CA SER A 58 -2.86 15.86 0.64
C SER A 58 -2.27 17.04 -0.13
N PHE A 59 -3.10 17.82 -0.82
CA PHE A 59 -2.61 18.95 -1.60
C PHE A 59 -2.17 20.13 -0.72
N VAL A 60 -0.98 20.67 -0.98
CA VAL A 60 -0.41 21.84 -0.32
C VAL A 60 -0.30 22.96 -1.36
N ARG A 61 -1.01 24.06 -1.10
CA ARG A 61 -1.01 25.27 -1.95
C ARG A 61 0.25 26.10 -1.72
N GLN A 62 0.53 27.03 -2.64
CA GLN A 62 1.58 28.03 -2.48
C GLN A 62 1.48 28.77 -1.15
N GLY A 63 2.62 28.99 -0.48
CA GLY A 63 2.72 29.57 0.85
C GLY A 63 2.36 28.60 1.98
N GLY A 64 1.86 27.40 1.66
CA GLY A 64 1.54 26.38 2.65
C GLY A 64 2.79 25.81 3.32
N GLU A 65 2.84 25.91 4.64
CA GLU A 65 3.88 25.30 5.48
C GLU A 65 3.37 23.98 6.08
N ARG A 66 4.21 22.95 6.09
CA ARG A 66 3.94 21.66 6.74
C ARG A 66 5.17 21.16 7.47
N ARG A 67 4.97 20.48 8.60
CA ARG A 67 6.04 19.74 9.26
C ARG A 67 6.21 18.40 8.55
N LEU A 68 7.46 18.05 8.21
CA LEU A 68 7.79 16.75 7.63
C LEU A 68 8.15 15.74 8.71
N GLN A 69 7.83 14.50 8.44
CA GLN A 69 8.25 13.30 9.15
C GLN A 69 9.01 12.39 8.19
N HIS A 70 9.88 11.52 8.73
CA HIS A 70 10.49 10.53 7.86
C HIS A 70 9.47 9.49 7.44
N GLY A 71 9.59 9.09 6.17
CA GLY A 71 8.61 8.30 5.44
C GLY A 71 7.60 9.15 4.68
N ASP A 72 7.51 10.47 4.94
CA ASP A 72 6.59 11.33 4.19
C ASP A 72 6.93 11.33 2.70
N THR A 73 5.90 11.38 1.86
CA THR A 73 6.03 11.48 0.40
C THR A 73 5.64 12.88 -0.07
N ILE A 74 6.54 13.52 -0.83
CA ILE A 74 6.30 14.80 -1.48
C ILE A 74 6.19 14.53 -2.97
N ALA A 75 5.08 14.91 -3.59
CA ALA A 75 4.82 14.61 -4.99
C ALA A 75 4.48 15.87 -5.79
N PHE A 76 5.03 15.97 -7.00
CA PHE A 76 4.68 17.02 -7.95
C PHE A 76 3.40 16.63 -8.69
N ALA A 77 2.34 17.41 -8.49
CA ALA A 77 1.08 17.29 -9.21
C ALA A 77 0.84 18.61 -9.94
N ALA A 78 0.86 18.59 -11.28
CA ALA A 78 0.63 19.79 -12.08
C ALA A 78 -0.84 20.20 -12.00
N SER A 79 -1.22 21.07 -11.06
CA SER A 79 -2.56 21.65 -11.02
C SER A 79 -2.65 22.78 -12.05
N THR A 80 -3.21 22.50 -13.23
CA THR A 80 -3.45 23.56 -14.25
C THR A 80 -4.88 24.08 -14.28
N ASP A 81 -5.79 23.45 -13.54
CA ASP A 81 -7.19 23.88 -13.50
C ASP A 81 -7.54 24.44 -12.13
N THR A 82 -8.53 25.32 -12.09
CA THR A 82 -9.14 25.88 -10.87
C THR A 82 -10.64 25.52 -10.79
N GLY A 83 -11.07 24.51 -11.55
CA GLY A 83 -12.48 24.12 -11.66
C GLY A 83 -13.02 23.34 -10.45
N PRO A 84 -14.31 23.43 -10.12
CA PRO A 84 -14.89 22.79 -8.92
C PRO A 84 -14.86 21.25 -8.92
N THR A 85 -14.55 20.62 -10.06
CA THR A 85 -14.46 19.15 -10.21
C THR A 85 -12.99 18.70 -10.33
N HIS A 86 -12.23 18.85 -9.25
CA HIS A 86 -10.80 18.51 -9.24
C HIS A 86 -10.57 17.02 -9.00
N LEU A 87 -10.47 16.24 -10.08
CA LEU A 87 -9.74 14.98 -10.01
C LEU A 87 -8.26 15.32 -9.82
N PRO A 88 -7.59 14.82 -8.75
CA PRO A 88 -6.17 15.04 -8.56
C PRO A 88 -5.41 14.46 -9.76
N ARG A 89 -4.63 15.29 -10.47
CA ARG A 89 -3.75 14.77 -11.51
C ARG A 89 -2.75 13.81 -10.89
N LYS A 90 -2.42 12.75 -11.64
CA LYS A 90 -1.37 11.78 -11.29
C LYS A 90 -0.02 12.48 -11.12
N PRO A 91 0.63 12.39 -9.94
CA PRO A 91 2.02 12.71 -9.78
C PRO A 91 2.95 12.16 -10.85
N PHE A 92 3.92 13.00 -11.21
CA PHE A 92 4.96 12.65 -12.17
C PHE A 92 6.37 12.66 -11.56
N VAL A 93 6.54 13.20 -10.35
CA VAL A 93 7.74 13.05 -9.52
C VAL A 93 7.30 12.84 -8.08
N VAL A 94 7.94 11.90 -7.38
CA VAL A 94 7.70 11.65 -5.96
C VAL A 94 9.05 11.53 -5.24
N PHE A 95 9.18 12.26 -4.15
CA PHE A 95 10.30 12.21 -3.22
C PHE A 95 9.85 11.52 -1.94
N THR A 96 10.67 10.62 -1.41
CA THR A 96 10.47 10.07 -0.06
C THR A 96 11.43 10.77 0.89
N VAL A 97 10.90 11.25 2.01
CA VAL A 97 11.68 11.96 3.02
C VAL A 97 12.34 10.96 3.95
N GLU A 98 13.67 10.86 3.88
CA GLU A 98 14.47 10.07 4.81
C GLU A 98 15.20 11.03 5.76
N LEU A 99 14.76 11.06 7.01
CA LEU A 99 15.41 11.80 8.09
C LEU A 99 16.30 10.84 8.88
N PRO A 100 17.54 11.22 9.24
CA PRO A 100 18.36 10.43 10.13
C PRO A 100 17.64 10.24 11.46
N ASP A 101 17.70 9.03 12.01
CA ASP A 101 17.03 8.72 13.26
C ASP A 101 17.58 9.58 14.38
N GLY A 102 16.82 10.61 14.75
CA GLY A 102 17.12 11.39 15.94
C GLY A 102 16.93 10.51 17.19
N PRO A 103 17.67 10.76 18.27
CA PRO A 103 17.56 10.01 19.54
C PRO A 103 16.18 10.10 20.23
N HIS A 104 15.21 10.82 19.63
CA HIS A 104 13.85 11.02 20.15
C HIS A 104 12.76 10.37 19.30
N ARG A 105 13.11 9.55 18.31
CA ARG A 105 12.18 9.11 17.27
C ARG A 105 11.37 7.84 17.56
N GLU A 106 11.44 7.32 18.79
CA GLU A 106 10.67 6.11 19.16
C GLU A 106 9.24 6.39 19.66
N VAL A 107 8.84 7.64 19.92
CA VAL A 107 7.55 7.90 20.60
C VAL A 107 6.32 7.71 19.69
N HIS A 108 6.49 7.65 18.36
CA HIS A 108 5.38 7.41 17.42
C HIS A 108 5.54 6.14 16.58
N SER A 109 6.57 5.35 16.85
CA SER A 109 6.85 4.08 16.16
C SER A 109 7.04 2.92 17.11
N ARG A 110 7.05 3.15 18.43
CA ARG A 110 6.92 2.05 19.38
C ARG A 110 5.44 1.64 19.39
N PRO A 111 5.07 0.49 18.80
CA PRO A 111 3.75 -0.07 19.02
C PRO A 111 3.52 -0.14 20.55
N PRO A 112 2.30 0.13 21.05
CA PRO A 112 2.02 0.20 22.49
C PRO A 112 2.62 -1.00 23.24
N ASP A 113 3.02 -0.81 24.49
CA ASP A 113 3.71 -1.84 25.27
C ASP A 113 2.97 -3.19 25.19
N GLY A 114 3.69 -4.26 24.80
CA GLY A 114 3.13 -5.59 24.57
C GLY A 114 2.64 -5.85 23.14
N THR A 115 2.75 -4.89 22.23
CA THR A 115 2.54 -5.11 20.79
C THR A 115 3.90 -5.07 20.10
N SER A 116 4.21 -6.07 19.27
CA SER A 116 5.35 -6.00 18.36
C SER A 116 4.81 -5.64 16.97
N PRO A 117 5.60 -5.07 16.06
CA PRO A 117 5.21 -4.98 14.65
C PRO A 117 5.01 -6.37 14.00
N GLY A 118 5.10 -7.45 14.79
CA GLY A 118 5.50 -8.79 14.39
C GLY A 118 6.97 -8.81 14.00
N LYS A 119 7.68 -9.92 14.29
CA LYS A 119 8.75 -10.33 13.38
C LYS A 119 8.06 -10.80 12.10
N TRP A 120 7.95 -9.90 11.14
CA TRP A 120 7.49 -10.23 9.83
C TRP A 120 8.70 -10.53 8.97
N HIS A 121 8.77 -11.75 8.47
CA HIS A 121 9.82 -12.14 7.55
C HIS A 121 9.44 -11.72 6.15
N ASN A 122 10.35 -11.00 5.51
CA ASN A 122 10.27 -10.82 4.07
C ASN A 122 10.54 -12.18 3.41
N SER A 123 9.65 -12.62 2.53
CA SER A 123 9.83 -13.80 1.66
C SER A 123 11.19 -13.85 0.96
N ASP A 124 11.81 -12.70 0.71
CA ASP A 124 13.13 -12.61 0.06
C ASP A 124 14.25 -13.25 0.91
N ILE A 125 14.03 -13.42 2.22
CA ILE A 125 14.95 -14.06 3.17
C ILE A 125 14.61 -15.54 3.35
N ILE A 126 13.39 -15.95 2.98
CA ILE A 126 12.93 -17.33 3.14
C ILE A 126 13.35 -18.13 1.92
N THR A 127 14.52 -18.77 2.03
CA THR A 127 14.88 -19.90 1.17
C THR A 127 13.96 -21.09 1.50
N GLY A 128 12.74 -21.07 0.96
CA GLY A 128 11.86 -22.24 0.80
C GLY A 128 11.26 -22.88 2.05
N THR A 129 11.47 -22.36 3.26
CA THR A 129 10.91 -22.93 4.49
C THR A 129 10.13 -21.87 5.27
N SER A 130 8.82 -22.08 5.47
CA SER A 130 8.03 -21.26 6.39
C SER A 130 8.79 -21.09 7.70
N PRO A 131 8.80 -19.90 8.33
CA PRO A 131 9.47 -19.73 9.62
C PRO A 131 8.90 -20.80 10.58
N LEU A 132 9.77 -21.60 11.19
CA LEU A 132 9.37 -22.70 12.09
C LEU A 132 8.50 -22.21 13.26
N ASP A 133 8.52 -20.91 13.54
CA ASP A 133 7.82 -20.20 14.60
C ASP A 133 6.65 -19.33 14.11
N ALA A 134 6.28 -19.42 12.83
CA ALA A 134 5.13 -18.69 12.29
C ALA A 134 3.81 -19.24 12.86
N ILE A 135 2.97 -18.35 13.37
CA ILE A 135 1.61 -18.65 13.86
C ILE A 135 0.60 -18.59 12.70
N PHE A 136 0.70 -17.55 11.88
CA PHE A 136 -0.14 -17.35 10.70
C PHE A 136 0.58 -16.46 9.68
N CYS A 137 0.07 -16.37 8.46
CA CYS A 137 0.40 -15.29 7.52
C CYS A 137 -0.86 -14.61 6.99
N LEU A 138 -0.67 -13.39 6.49
CA LEU A 138 -1.67 -12.67 5.71
C LEU A 138 -1.19 -12.57 4.27
N GLU A 139 -1.95 -13.10 3.31
CA GLU A 139 -1.73 -12.84 1.89
C GLU A 139 -2.53 -11.63 1.44
N VAL A 140 -1.87 -10.68 0.77
CA VAL A 140 -2.50 -9.44 0.32
C VAL A 140 -2.88 -9.52 -1.15
N HIS A 141 -4.11 -9.13 -1.45
CA HIS A 141 -4.69 -9.07 -2.79
C HIS A 141 -5.41 -7.73 -3.02
N GLY A 142 -5.71 -7.40 -4.27
CA GLY A 142 -6.49 -6.21 -4.64
C GLY A 142 -6.05 -5.60 -5.96
N GLU A 143 -6.85 -4.67 -6.48
CA GLU A 143 -6.61 -4.00 -7.77
C GLU A 143 -5.26 -3.29 -7.82
N ASN A 144 -4.81 -2.75 -6.68
CA ASN A 144 -3.56 -2.01 -6.58
C ASN A 144 -2.40 -2.82 -6.01
N VAL A 145 -2.59 -4.14 -5.87
CA VAL A 145 -1.53 -5.08 -5.51
C VAL A 145 -0.88 -5.58 -6.80
N ARG A 146 0.44 -5.68 -6.78
CA ARG A 146 1.24 -6.18 -7.90
C ARG A 146 0.95 -7.65 -8.16
N SER A 147 0.25 -7.93 -9.26
CA SER A 147 -0.08 -9.28 -9.71
C SER A 147 1.11 -10.02 -10.32
N ASP A 148 2.19 -9.30 -10.69
CA ASP A 148 3.45 -9.86 -11.19
C ASP A 148 4.30 -10.54 -10.10
N LEU A 149 4.01 -10.26 -8.83
CA LEU A 149 4.67 -10.91 -7.70
C LEU A 149 4.14 -12.33 -7.49
N MET A 150 5.00 -13.24 -7.05
CA MET A 150 4.58 -14.56 -6.56
C MET A 150 3.76 -14.42 -5.27
N SER A 151 2.97 -15.45 -4.93
CA SER A 151 2.08 -15.44 -3.75
C SER A 151 2.86 -15.16 -2.46
N GLU A 152 4.01 -15.79 -2.30
CA GLU A 152 4.90 -15.66 -1.14
C GLU A 152 5.39 -14.21 -0.97
N ALA A 153 5.64 -13.49 -2.07
CA ALA A 153 6.05 -12.09 -2.02
C ALA A 153 4.92 -11.13 -1.62
N ARG A 154 3.66 -11.58 -1.69
CA ARG A 154 2.47 -10.86 -1.21
C ARG A 154 2.06 -11.27 0.20
N GLN A 155 2.80 -12.17 0.83
CA GLN A 155 2.55 -12.63 2.19
C GLN A 155 3.48 -11.92 3.18
N PHE A 156 2.97 -11.67 4.38
CA PHE A 156 3.79 -11.39 5.54
C PHE A 156 3.38 -12.27 6.70
N TYR A 157 4.39 -12.82 7.37
CA TYR A 157 4.26 -13.84 8.40
C TYR A 157 4.23 -13.21 9.78
N PHE A 158 3.51 -13.81 10.71
CA PHE A 158 3.55 -13.45 12.12
C PHE A 158 4.15 -14.57 12.95
N CYS A 159 5.23 -14.28 13.66
CA CYS A 159 5.96 -15.24 14.48
C CYS A 159 5.86 -14.88 15.97
N ALA A 160 5.75 -15.89 16.84
CA ALA A 160 5.73 -15.68 18.29
C ALA A 160 7.13 -15.31 18.80
N ASP A 161 7.35 -14.10 19.33
CA ASP A 161 8.67 -13.67 19.81
C ASP A 161 8.85 -13.69 21.35
N GLY A 162 7.94 -14.36 22.06
CA GLY A 162 7.93 -14.40 23.53
C GLY A 162 7.12 -13.27 24.19
N VAL A 163 6.60 -12.29 23.44
CA VAL A 163 5.62 -11.32 23.94
C VAL A 163 4.26 -12.00 24.15
N THR A 164 3.56 -11.64 25.24
CA THR A 164 2.27 -12.24 25.63
C THR A 164 1.21 -11.16 25.98
N PRO A 165 0.04 -11.16 25.30
CA PRO A 165 -0.29 -11.92 24.10
C PRO A 165 0.42 -11.36 22.86
N PRO A 166 0.91 -12.20 21.94
CA PRO A 166 1.51 -11.73 20.69
C PRO A 166 0.43 -11.09 19.80
N ALA A 167 0.69 -9.87 19.33
CA ALA A 167 -0.21 -9.14 18.44
C ALA A 167 0.51 -8.59 17.20
N LEU A 168 -0.10 -8.76 16.03
CA LEU A 168 0.32 -8.16 14.76
C LEU A 168 -0.50 -6.90 14.49
N ARG A 169 0.14 -5.75 14.34
CA ARG A 169 -0.52 -4.52 13.87
C ARG A 169 -0.35 -4.32 12.38
N VAL A 170 -1.45 -3.94 11.72
CA VAL A 170 -1.48 -3.66 10.28
C VAL A 170 -2.00 -2.24 10.07
N GLY A 171 -1.27 -1.46 9.27
CA GLY A 171 -1.61 -0.09 8.93
C GLY A 171 -0.45 0.62 8.25
N ARG A 172 -0.63 1.90 7.88
CA ARG A 172 0.39 2.64 7.11
C ARG A 172 1.70 2.87 7.85
N TYR A 173 1.65 2.94 9.18
CA TYR A 173 2.84 3.10 10.01
C TYR A 173 3.63 1.80 10.18
N TYR A 174 3.04 0.68 9.81
CA TYR A 174 3.63 -0.64 9.96
C TYR A 174 4.01 -1.20 8.60
N GLN A 175 4.98 -2.12 8.58
CA GLN A 175 5.41 -2.86 7.38
C GLN A 175 5.68 -1.99 6.12
N GLN A 176 6.25 -0.79 6.26
CA GLN A 176 6.46 0.14 5.13
C GLN A 176 7.20 -0.50 3.93
N THR A 177 8.25 -1.26 4.19
CA THR A 177 9.01 -1.96 3.15
C THR A 177 8.16 -2.98 2.40
N PHE A 178 7.24 -3.67 3.10
CA PHE A 178 6.29 -4.59 2.49
C PHE A 178 5.30 -3.84 1.58
N TRP A 179 4.68 -2.76 2.07
CA TRP A 179 3.73 -1.96 1.27
C TRP A 179 4.36 -1.40 0.01
N ARG A 180 5.57 -0.84 0.13
CA ARG A 180 6.34 -0.31 -1.01
C ARG A 180 6.61 -1.38 -2.06
N ARG A 181 6.78 -2.63 -1.64
CA ARG A 181 7.06 -3.76 -2.53
C ARG A 181 5.80 -4.30 -3.20
N VAL A 182 4.74 -4.50 -2.43
CA VAL A 182 3.52 -5.23 -2.83
C VAL A 182 2.52 -4.36 -3.55
N LEU A 183 2.44 -3.07 -3.24
CA LEU A 183 1.57 -2.15 -3.93
C LEU A 183 2.17 -1.72 -5.27
N ASN A 184 1.31 -1.41 -6.24
CA ASN A 184 1.73 -0.83 -7.51
C ASN A 184 2.56 0.44 -7.24
N PRO A 185 3.77 0.59 -7.82
CA PRO A 185 4.67 1.68 -7.45
C PRO A 185 4.06 3.07 -7.63
N ASN A 186 3.30 3.25 -8.72
CA ASN A 186 2.55 4.47 -8.94
C ASN A 186 1.53 4.69 -7.82
N PHE A 187 0.70 3.70 -7.51
CA PHE A 187 -0.33 3.80 -6.47
C PHE A 187 0.25 4.12 -5.08
N TYR A 188 1.36 3.46 -4.72
CA TYR A 188 2.08 3.71 -3.48
C TYR A 188 2.64 5.13 -3.43
N ALA A 189 3.35 5.55 -4.49
CA ALA A 189 4.02 6.85 -4.57
C ALA A 189 3.01 8.01 -4.58
N LEU A 190 1.83 7.80 -5.15
CA LEU A 190 0.72 8.76 -5.15
C LEU A 190 0.10 8.96 -3.75
N GLY A 191 0.40 8.07 -2.79
CA GLY A 191 -0.30 8.06 -1.50
C GLY A 191 -1.78 7.68 -1.63
N SER A 192 -2.19 7.10 -2.76
CA SER A 192 -3.58 6.72 -3.06
C SER A 192 -4.13 5.59 -2.19
N TRP A 193 -3.29 5.04 -1.30
CA TRP A 193 -3.63 4.04 -0.31
C TRP A 193 -3.95 4.63 1.07
N ALA A 194 -4.20 5.94 1.14
CA ALA A 194 -4.57 6.64 2.37
C ALA A 194 -5.90 6.19 3.00
N PHE A 195 -6.67 5.33 2.33
CA PHE A 195 -7.83 4.66 2.91
C PHE A 195 -7.45 3.61 3.96
N VAL A 196 -6.22 3.08 3.91
CA VAL A 196 -5.64 2.34 5.03
C VAL A 196 -5.27 3.34 6.11
N ALA A 197 -5.76 3.15 7.32
CA ALA A 197 -5.41 4.02 8.45
C ALA A 197 -3.97 3.76 8.92
N ASN A 198 -3.43 4.68 9.73
CA ASN A 198 -2.10 4.53 10.33
C ASN A 198 -2.01 3.27 11.20
N ASP A 199 -3.02 3.07 12.04
CA ASP A 199 -3.34 1.86 12.80
C ASP A 199 -4.70 1.36 12.31
N HIS A 200 -4.72 0.36 11.42
CA HIS A 200 -5.97 -0.05 10.79
C HIS A 200 -6.66 -1.16 11.59
N PHE A 201 -5.96 -2.25 11.83
CA PHE A 201 -6.40 -3.33 12.70
C PHE A 201 -5.22 -4.03 13.38
N GLU A 202 -5.51 -4.83 14.40
CA GLU A 202 -4.56 -5.74 15.02
C GLU A 202 -5.12 -7.17 15.06
N ILE A 203 -4.25 -8.17 14.94
CA ILE A 203 -4.58 -9.59 15.12
C ILE A 203 -3.84 -10.07 16.35
N ILE A 204 -4.59 -10.51 17.36
CA ILE A 204 -4.07 -11.00 18.62
C ILE A 204 -4.18 -12.52 18.60
N SER A 205 -3.07 -13.23 18.77
CA SER A 205 -3.07 -14.69 18.83
C SER A 205 -2.91 -15.17 20.28
N GLN A 206 -3.73 -16.14 20.66
CA GLN A 206 -3.70 -16.77 21.98
C GLN A 206 -3.61 -18.28 21.83
N ARG A 207 -2.67 -18.87 22.56
CA ARG A 207 -2.51 -20.32 22.63
C ARG A 207 -3.56 -20.87 23.59
N ARG A 208 -4.54 -21.61 23.07
CA ARG A 208 -5.52 -22.33 23.87
C ARG A 208 -4.95 -23.72 24.18
N ALA A 209 -4.97 -24.10 25.46
CA ALA A 209 -4.67 -25.46 25.85
C ALA A 209 -5.88 -26.34 25.46
N VAL A 210 -5.73 -27.13 24.41
CA VAL A 210 -6.77 -28.02 23.90
C VAL A 210 -6.27 -29.45 24.15
N SER A 211 -6.47 -29.95 25.37
CA SER A 211 -6.04 -31.28 25.85
C SER A 211 -4.53 -31.46 26.12
N VAL A 212 -4.15 -32.65 26.59
CA VAL A 212 -2.78 -33.04 26.99
C VAL A 212 -1.84 -33.15 25.77
N GLU A 213 -2.38 -33.30 24.55
CA GLU A 213 -1.60 -33.62 23.35
C GLU A 213 -1.46 -32.46 22.35
N GLY A 214 -2.12 -31.32 22.56
CA GLY A 214 -2.14 -30.26 21.56
C GLY A 214 -2.36 -28.86 22.12
N SER A 215 -1.69 -27.89 21.50
CA SER A 215 -1.98 -26.48 21.71
C SER A 215 -2.44 -25.87 20.40
N GLU A 216 -3.61 -25.26 20.40
CA GLU A 216 -4.17 -24.61 19.23
C GLU A 216 -4.00 -23.10 19.37
N TRP A 217 -3.58 -22.45 18.28
CA TRP A 217 -3.57 -20.99 18.22
C TRP A 217 -4.93 -20.50 17.77
N THR A 218 -5.56 -19.68 18.61
CA THR A 218 -6.76 -18.93 18.24
C THR A 218 -6.36 -17.49 17.96
N SER A 219 -6.83 -16.93 16.84
CA SER A 219 -6.49 -15.57 16.43
C SER A 219 -7.74 -14.70 16.40
N ARG A 220 -7.66 -13.54 17.03
CA ARG A 220 -8.76 -12.59 17.13
C ARG A 220 -8.35 -11.27 16.52
N LEU A 221 -9.10 -10.84 15.51
CA LEU A 221 -9.02 -9.52 14.92
C LEU A 221 -9.65 -8.49 15.85
N ARG A 222 -9.05 -7.30 15.93
CA ARG A 222 -9.65 -6.08 16.48
C ARG A 222 -9.45 -4.91 15.51
N VAL A 223 -10.53 -4.22 15.17
CA VAL A 223 -10.47 -3.04 14.31
C VAL A 223 -10.08 -1.82 15.14
N LEU A 224 -9.05 -1.10 14.70
CA LEU A 224 -8.52 0.07 15.41
C LEU A 224 -8.96 1.39 14.76
N SER A 225 -9.22 1.38 13.45
CA SER A 225 -9.55 2.60 12.72
C SER A 225 -11.04 2.85 12.59
N SER A 226 -11.40 4.14 12.52
CA SER A 226 -12.78 4.58 12.23
C SER A 226 -13.22 4.30 10.80
N ALA A 227 -12.31 3.91 9.90
CA ALA A 227 -12.64 3.53 8.53
C ALA A 227 -13.35 2.16 8.44
N GLY A 228 -13.28 1.36 9.52
CA GLY A 228 -13.87 0.03 9.57
C GLY A 228 -13.08 -1.02 8.78
N LEU A 229 -13.59 -2.24 8.78
CA LEU A 229 -13.04 -3.39 8.05
C LEU A 229 -14.18 -4.35 7.70
N ALA A 230 -14.26 -4.83 6.46
CA ALA A 230 -15.22 -5.86 6.09
C ALA A 230 -14.60 -7.25 6.24
N VAL A 231 -15.27 -8.19 6.90
CA VAL A 231 -14.88 -9.59 6.96
C VAL A 231 -15.75 -10.39 6.00
N ASN A 232 -15.11 -11.20 5.16
CA ASN A 232 -15.74 -12.06 4.15
C ASN A 232 -16.76 -11.29 3.28
N TYR A 233 -16.44 -10.03 2.96
CA TYR A 233 -17.25 -9.11 2.16
C TYR A 233 -18.68 -8.84 2.67
N THR A 234 -19.01 -9.29 3.88
CA THR A 234 -20.40 -9.33 4.38
C THR A 234 -20.53 -8.67 5.74
N THR A 235 -19.58 -8.91 6.64
CA THR A 235 -19.64 -8.42 8.01
C THR A 235 -18.80 -7.17 8.15
N MET A 236 -19.43 -6.00 8.26
CA MET A 236 -18.73 -4.76 8.52
C MET A 236 -18.42 -4.63 10.01
N LEU A 237 -17.14 -4.47 10.34
CA LEU A 237 -16.64 -4.21 11.68
C LEU A 237 -16.23 -2.74 11.78
N VAL A 238 -16.56 -2.10 12.90
CA VAL A 238 -16.17 -0.72 13.22
C VAL A 238 -15.08 -0.67 14.29
N ALA A 239 -14.53 0.52 14.56
CA ALA A 239 -13.49 0.71 15.56
C ALA A 239 -13.91 0.14 16.94
N GLY A 240 -13.10 -0.75 17.49
CA GLY A 240 -13.35 -1.45 18.75
C GLY A 240 -14.00 -2.83 18.59
N ASP A 241 -14.59 -3.14 17.44
CA ASP A 241 -15.16 -4.46 17.19
C ASP A 241 -14.07 -5.53 17.12
N GLU A 242 -14.44 -6.73 17.55
CA GLU A 242 -13.58 -7.91 17.57
C GLU A 242 -14.21 -9.06 16.78
N HIS A 243 -13.38 -9.85 16.12
CA HIS A 243 -13.83 -11.00 15.34
C HIS A 243 -12.85 -12.17 15.48
N LEU A 244 -13.36 -13.37 15.72
CA LEU A 244 -12.54 -14.57 15.76
C LEU A 244 -12.24 -15.02 14.34
N LEU A 245 -10.96 -15.11 13.98
CA LEU A 245 -10.53 -15.46 12.64
C LEU A 245 -10.56 -16.97 12.43
N SER A 246 -11.17 -17.38 11.33
CA SER A 246 -11.18 -18.73 10.78
C SER A 246 -10.22 -18.84 9.60
N PRO A 247 -9.71 -20.05 9.27
CA PRO A 247 -8.89 -20.25 8.09
C PRO A 247 -9.58 -19.72 6.83
N SER A 248 -8.83 -18.96 6.01
CA SER A 248 -9.30 -18.33 4.77
C SER A 248 -10.27 -17.15 4.94
N ASP A 249 -10.48 -16.64 6.15
CA ASP A 249 -11.20 -15.38 6.33
C ASP A 249 -10.53 -14.26 5.53
N THR A 250 -11.33 -13.50 4.79
CA THR A 250 -10.87 -12.37 3.99
C THR A 250 -11.21 -11.05 4.67
N LEU A 251 -10.19 -10.28 5.03
CA LEU A 251 -10.33 -8.95 5.61
C LEU A 251 -10.20 -7.92 4.50
N THR A 252 -11.18 -7.04 4.34
CA THR A 252 -11.21 -6.05 3.26
C THR A 252 -11.19 -4.63 3.83
N VAL A 253 -10.22 -3.86 3.36
CA VAL A 253 -10.03 -2.45 3.65
C VAL A 253 -10.50 -1.68 2.42
N ASP A 254 -11.72 -1.14 2.47
CA ASP A 254 -12.37 -0.54 1.31
C ASP A 254 -11.66 0.74 0.84
N ALA A 255 -11.37 0.80 -0.46
CA ALA A 255 -10.96 2.04 -1.11
C ALA A 255 -12.19 2.84 -1.56
N PRO A 256 -12.16 4.18 -1.47
CA PRO A 256 -13.23 5.02 -1.99
C PRO A 256 -13.44 4.79 -3.49
N SER A 257 -14.70 4.76 -3.90
CA SER A 257 -15.16 4.42 -5.25
C SER A 257 -14.58 5.31 -6.35
N CYS A 258 -13.78 4.72 -7.26
CA CYS A 258 -13.32 5.36 -8.51
C CYS A 258 -14.01 4.81 -9.78
N GLY A 259 -15.26 4.34 -9.67
CA GLY A 259 -16.12 4.11 -10.85
C GLY A 259 -15.98 2.77 -11.60
N SER A 260 -15.09 1.85 -11.21
CA SER A 260 -15.03 0.49 -11.77
C SER A 260 -15.74 -0.53 -10.87
N GLY A 261 -16.51 -1.46 -11.44
CA GLY A 261 -17.40 -2.39 -10.72
C GLY A 261 -16.73 -3.62 -10.07
N GLY A 262 -15.42 -3.60 -9.85
CA GLY A 262 -14.69 -4.70 -9.19
C GLY A 262 -14.63 -4.56 -7.65
N PRO A 263 -14.24 -5.63 -6.92
CA PRO A 263 -13.92 -5.53 -5.49
C PRO A 263 -12.77 -4.54 -5.30
N ARG A 264 -12.98 -3.57 -4.41
CA ARG A 264 -12.09 -2.42 -4.24
C ARG A 264 -11.28 -2.55 -2.97
N GLY A 265 -10.13 -1.89 -2.96
CA GLY A 265 -9.30 -1.78 -1.77
C GLY A 265 -8.24 -2.86 -1.66
N LEU A 266 -7.86 -3.16 -0.41
CA LEU A 266 -6.91 -4.22 -0.09
C LEU A 266 -7.64 -5.35 0.62
N HIS A 267 -7.37 -6.57 0.18
CA HIS A 267 -7.92 -7.79 0.75
C HIS A 267 -6.79 -8.59 1.40
N PHE A 268 -7.04 -9.11 2.59
CA PHE A 268 -6.11 -9.90 3.37
C PHE A 268 -6.71 -11.27 3.61
N THR A 269 -6.10 -12.31 3.05
CA THR A 269 -6.52 -13.69 3.33
C THR A 269 -5.76 -14.18 4.55
N PHE A 270 -6.48 -14.57 5.60
CA PHE A 270 -5.91 -15.13 6.81
C PHE A 270 -5.57 -16.61 6.64
N ILE A 271 -4.31 -16.97 6.79
CA ILE A 271 -3.81 -18.34 6.62
C ILE A 271 -3.12 -18.76 7.92
N PRO A 272 -3.80 -19.52 8.81
CA PRO A 272 -3.17 -20.04 10.02
C PRO A 272 -2.17 -21.13 9.66
N PHE A 273 -1.02 -21.14 10.35
CA PHE A 273 -0.14 -22.30 10.32
C PHE A 273 -0.66 -23.30 11.34
N GLU A 274 -1.18 -24.42 10.84
CA GLU A 274 -1.27 -25.60 11.68
C GLU A 274 0.17 -26.01 11.96
N LEU A 275 0.57 -25.95 13.24
CA LEU A 275 1.77 -26.66 13.65
C LEU A 275 1.52 -28.10 13.21
N ALA A 276 2.32 -28.58 12.27
CA ALA A 276 2.48 -30.00 12.07
C ALA A 276 2.98 -30.51 13.42
N LEU A 277 2.05 -30.89 14.30
CA LEU A 277 2.33 -31.65 15.48
C LEU A 277 3.18 -32.79 14.95
N ASP A 278 4.45 -32.81 15.36
CA ASP A 278 5.41 -33.83 14.98
C ASP A 278 4.63 -35.13 15.00
N SER A 279 4.37 -35.68 13.80
CA SER A 279 3.78 -37.01 13.73
C SER A 279 4.71 -37.83 14.60
N PRO A 280 4.22 -38.41 15.72
CA PRO A 280 5.08 -39.09 16.65
C PRO A 280 5.91 -40.00 15.78
N LEU A 281 7.22 -39.76 15.73
CA LEU A 281 8.13 -40.60 14.98
C LEU A 281 7.80 -41.98 15.51
N VAL A 282 7.09 -42.76 14.69
CA VAL A 282 6.78 -44.12 15.03
C VAL A 282 8.16 -44.72 15.07
N GLU A 283 8.72 -44.81 16.29
CA GLU A 283 9.90 -45.60 16.55
C GLU A 283 9.47 -47.00 16.10
N ASP A 284 9.87 -47.32 14.88
CA ASP A 284 9.76 -48.64 14.31
C ASP A 284 10.59 -49.55 15.21
N ASN A 285 9.96 -50.04 16.28
CA ASN A 285 10.47 -51.07 17.15
C ASN A 285 10.41 -52.40 16.40
N GLY A 286 11.13 -52.46 15.27
CA GLY A 286 11.46 -53.66 14.53
C GLY A 286 12.51 -54.46 15.30
N PHE A 287 12.09 -55.16 16.35
CA PHE A 287 12.82 -56.31 16.85
C PHE A 287 12.58 -57.48 15.87
N GLY A 288 13.53 -57.70 14.96
CA GLY A 288 13.61 -58.88 14.11
C GLY A 288 15.07 -59.21 13.77
N PRO A 289 15.59 -60.42 14.08
CA PRO A 289 17.00 -60.73 13.93
C PRO A 289 17.39 -61.07 12.48
N SER A 290 18.68 -60.88 12.23
CA SER A 290 19.44 -60.96 10.99
C SER A 290 19.19 -62.14 10.05
N THR A 291 19.30 -61.86 8.75
CA THR A 291 20.08 -62.68 7.81
C THR A 291 20.86 -61.77 6.85
N LEU A 292 22.18 -61.99 6.80
CA LEU A 292 23.10 -61.39 5.83
C LEU A 292 22.64 -61.70 4.40
N GLU A 293 22.72 -60.72 3.49
CA GLU A 293 23.54 -60.81 2.27
C GLU A 293 23.84 -59.40 1.75
N ALA A 294 25.08 -59.23 1.28
CA ALA A 294 25.67 -58.00 0.81
C ALA A 294 25.21 -57.64 -0.60
N SER A 295 24.99 -56.35 -0.88
CA SER A 295 25.18 -55.74 -2.20
C SER A 295 25.19 -54.22 -2.11
N THR A 296 26.29 -53.66 -2.59
CA THR A 296 26.61 -52.25 -2.86
C THR A 296 25.61 -51.54 -3.77
N SER A 297 25.22 -50.29 -3.47
CA SER A 297 25.37 -49.13 -4.36
C SER A 297 24.67 -47.84 -3.88
N SER A 298 25.37 -46.73 -4.17
CA SER A 298 24.91 -45.35 -4.40
C SER A 298 24.07 -44.62 -3.35
N SER A 299 24.76 -43.71 -2.66
CA SER A 299 24.23 -42.47 -2.10
C SER A 299 23.69 -41.56 -3.21
N GLN A 300 22.44 -41.12 -3.11
CA GLN A 300 22.05 -39.77 -3.53
C GLN A 300 20.86 -39.31 -2.67
N SER A 301 21.07 -38.14 -2.08
CA SER A 301 20.20 -37.46 -1.14
C SER A 301 18.97 -36.93 -1.86
N SER A 302 17.79 -37.40 -1.46
CA SER A 302 16.51 -36.86 -1.90
C SER A 302 15.90 -36.07 -0.75
N ALA A 303 15.99 -34.74 -0.83
CA ALA A 303 15.17 -33.86 -0.02
C ALA A 303 13.71 -34.05 -0.43
N ILE A 304 12.91 -34.66 0.45
CA ILE A 304 11.47 -34.80 0.27
C ILE A 304 10.84 -33.44 0.58
N ALA A 305 10.59 -32.65 -0.47
CA ALA A 305 9.72 -31.49 -0.39
C ALA A 305 8.29 -31.98 -0.18
N MET A 306 7.73 -31.70 1.00
CA MET A 306 6.31 -31.93 1.30
C MET A 306 5.46 -30.96 0.46
N PRO A 307 4.38 -31.43 -0.19
CA PRO A 307 3.48 -30.54 -0.91
C PRO A 307 2.64 -29.75 0.10
N VAL A 308 2.82 -28.42 0.11
CA VAL A 308 1.83 -27.50 0.66
C VAL A 308 0.55 -27.72 -0.13
N ARG A 309 -0.48 -28.28 0.53
CA ARG A 309 -1.82 -28.37 -0.04
C ARG A 309 -2.45 -26.98 0.01
N THR A 310 -2.12 -26.14 -0.95
CA THR A 310 -2.84 -24.90 -1.20
C THR A 310 -4.23 -25.27 -1.71
N VAL A 311 -5.24 -25.17 -0.84
CA VAL A 311 -6.64 -25.33 -1.24
C VAL A 311 -7.00 -24.10 -2.07
N GLY A 312 -6.93 -24.24 -3.40
CA GLY A 312 -7.30 -23.20 -4.34
C GLY A 312 -8.80 -22.89 -4.24
N ALA A 313 -9.15 -21.80 -3.58
CA ALA A 313 -10.48 -21.22 -3.64
C ALA A 313 -10.56 -20.24 -4.83
N LEU A 314 -10.91 -20.77 -6.01
CA LEU A 314 -11.40 -19.98 -7.13
C LEU A 314 -12.83 -20.38 -7.41
N MET A 315 -13.79 -19.61 -6.88
CA MET A 315 -15.18 -19.61 -7.33
C MET A 315 -15.39 -18.31 -8.09
N ALA A 316 -15.51 -18.42 -9.41
CA ALA A 316 -15.95 -17.32 -10.26
C ALA A 316 -17.47 -17.08 -10.06
N PRO A 317 -17.95 -15.84 -10.09
CA PRO A 317 -19.38 -15.56 -9.99
C PRO A 317 -20.11 -16.04 -11.25
N VAL A 318 -21.17 -16.83 -11.03
CA VAL A 318 -22.15 -17.24 -12.04
C VAL A 318 -22.96 -16.01 -12.45
N GLN A 319 -22.86 -15.60 -13.72
CA GLN A 319 -23.75 -14.60 -14.31
C GLN A 319 -25.09 -15.28 -14.64
N LEU A 320 -26.13 -14.92 -13.88
CA LEU A 320 -27.52 -15.19 -14.27
C LEU A 320 -27.93 -14.17 -15.33
N ALA A 321 -28.18 -14.66 -16.54
CA ALA A 321 -28.85 -13.91 -17.60
C ALA A 321 -30.35 -13.91 -17.32
N GLU A 322 -30.98 -12.74 -17.43
CA GLU A 322 -32.44 -12.62 -17.54
C GLU A 322 -32.82 -11.68 -18.70
N PRO A 323 -34.02 -11.88 -19.28
CA PRO A 323 -34.27 -11.70 -20.70
C PRO A 323 -34.80 -10.30 -21.07
N GLU A 324 -34.61 -9.99 -22.35
CA GLU A 324 -35.26 -8.89 -23.06
C GLU A 324 -36.79 -9.02 -23.00
N ASP A 325 -37.48 -7.92 -22.71
CA ASP A 325 -38.85 -7.77 -23.20
C ASP A 325 -39.21 -6.32 -23.55
N GLN A 326 -40.16 -6.23 -24.46
CA GLN A 326 -40.31 -5.20 -25.49
C GLN A 326 -41.03 -3.92 -25.04
N THR A 327 -40.67 -2.82 -25.71
CA THR A 327 -41.40 -1.54 -25.90
C THR A 327 -42.88 -1.73 -26.29
N PRO A 328 -43.84 -0.77 -26.09
CA PRO A 328 -43.80 0.50 -26.85
C PRO A 328 -44.57 1.77 -26.37
N HIS A 329 -44.21 2.87 -27.07
CA HIS A 329 -44.96 4.08 -27.46
C HIS A 329 -45.33 5.20 -26.46
N GLY A 330 -45.01 6.44 -26.89
CA GLY A 330 -45.59 7.72 -26.45
C GLY A 330 -44.61 8.89 -26.58
N SER A 331 -44.33 9.42 -27.78
CA SER A 331 -45.02 10.57 -28.41
C SER A 331 -45.18 11.81 -27.54
N GLY A 332 -44.43 12.88 -27.87
CA GLY A 332 -44.90 14.26 -27.77
C GLY A 332 -43.96 15.25 -27.08
N GLY A 333 -43.62 16.35 -27.77
CA GLY A 333 -43.16 17.58 -27.11
C GLY A 333 -42.02 18.31 -27.82
N ALA A 334 -42.38 19.21 -28.72
CA ALA A 334 -41.48 20.06 -29.48
C ALA A 334 -40.93 21.28 -28.69
N ALA A 335 -39.88 21.87 -29.29
CA ALA A 335 -39.47 23.27 -29.23
C ALA A 335 -38.61 23.76 -28.04
N ALA A 336 -37.34 24.07 -28.32
CA ALA A 336 -36.88 25.46 -28.41
C ALA A 336 -35.38 25.50 -28.79
N THR A 337 -35.12 25.81 -30.06
CA THR A 337 -33.85 26.29 -30.58
C THR A 337 -33.54 27.67 -30.00
N ARG A 338 -32.46 27.80 -29.23
CA ARG A 338 -31.80 29.10 -29.02
C ARG A 338 -30.44 29.09 -29.71
N LYS A 339 -30.41 29.76 -30.86
CA LYS A 339 -29.21 30.29 -31.49
C LYS A 339 -28.57 31.29 -30.53
N PHE A 340 -27.30 31.13 -30.23
CA PHE A 340 -26.46 32.21 -29.72
C PHE A 340 -25.44 32.58 -30.78
N ASN A 341 -25.31 33.87 -30.97
CA ASN A 341 -24.65 34.53 -32.09
C ASN A 341 -23.14 34.35 -32.06
N SER A 342 -22.60 34.13 -33.25
CA SER A 342 -21.27 34.54 -33.69
C SER A 342 -21.06 36.03 -33.38
N ILE A 343 -20.00 36.36 -32.65
CA ILE A 343 -19.42 37.70 -32.63
C ILE A 343 -18.03 37.56 -33.24
N GLU A 344 -17.84 38.40 -34.24
CA GLU A 344 -16.68 38.53 -35.10
C GLU A 344 -15.44 39.04 -34.36
N ASP A 345 -14.33 38.73 -35.02
CA ASP A 345 -13.01 39.34 -34.98
C ASP A 345 -12.90 40.72 -34.31
N THR A 346 -11.91 40.83 -33.45
CA THR A 346 -11.22 42.11 -33.24
C THR A 346 -9.72 41.84 -33.26
N ASP A 347 -9.12 42.22 -34.39
CA ASP A 347 -7.70 42.46 -34.54
C ASP A 347 -7.19 43.37 -33.42
N LEU A 348 -6.20 42.90 -32.67
CA LEU A 348 -5.26 43.76 -31.97
C LEU A 348 -3.84 43.28 -32.27
N ALA A 349 -3.24 44.06 -33.17
CA ALA A 349 -1.82 44.10 -33.46
C ALA A 349 -0.99 44.57 -32.25
N ASP A 350 0.32 44.33 -32.36
CA ASP A 350 1.42 44.96 -31.65
C ASP A 350 1.54 44.74 -30.14
N VAL A 351 2.30 43.70 -29.78
CA VAL A 351 3.10 43.70 -28.54
C VAL A 351 4.50 43.15 -28.84
N ASP A 352 5.18 43.76 -29.81
CA ASP A 352 6.62 43.59 -30.07
C ASP A 352 7.35 44.89 -29.69
N ASP A 353 7.42 45.23 -28.39
CA ASP A 353 8.52 46.10 -27.88
C ASP A 353 8.60 46.18 -26.34
N LEU A 354 9.08 45.12 -25.66
CA LEU A 354 9.35 45.22 -24.21
C LEU A 354 10.67 44.61 -23.73
N PHE A 355 11.60 44.28 -24.65
CA PHE A 355 12.91 43.73 -24.29
C PHE A 355 14.13 44.52 -24.81
N ALA A 356 13.93 45.65 -25.48
CA ALA A 356 15.02 46.50 -25.95
C ALA A 356 15.42 47.58 -24.93
N ARG A 357 15.75 47.21 -23.67
CA ARG A 357 16.40 48.16 -22.73
C ARG A 357 16.96 47.56 -21.44
N THR A 358 17.94 46.67 -21.54
CA THR A 358 18.96 46.53 -20.48
C THR A 358 20.32 46.34 -21.12
N GLY A 359 21.03 47.45 -21.29
CA GLY A 359 22.44 47.43 -21.65
C GLY A 359 23.27 46.86 -20.50
N PHE A 360 24.17 45.94 -20.83
CA PHE A 360 25.35 45.64 -20.05
C PHE A 360 26.54 45.75 -20.99
N GLU A 361 27.34 46.79 -20.76
CA GLU A 361 28.69 46.92 -21.29
C GLU A 361 29.60 45.87 -20.64
N SER A 362 30.49 45.32 -21.45
CA SER A 362 31.75 44.66 -21.05
C SER A 362 32.84 45.11 -21.99
#